data_AF-A0A834KGH6-F1
#
_entry.id   AF-A0A834KGH6-F1
#
_cell.length_a   1.000
_cell.length_b   1.000
_cell.length_c   1.000
_cell.angle_alpha   90.00
_cell.angle_beta   90.00
_cell.angle_gamma   90.00
#
_symmetry.space_group_name_H-M   'P 1'
#
loop_
_entity.id
_entity.type
_entity.pdbx_description
1 polymer ?
#
loop_
_entity_poly.entity_id
_entity_poly.type
_entity_poly.pdbx_seq_one_letter_code
_entity_poly.pdbx_strand_id
1 'polypeptide(L)'
;MSILKSPIDYKILQDELYKELKANELYKLQNDAKIRAVEQGVPTYEHFRQMVNAAHLKPLEPKDIKSKSAVLWNSISTNHKSEFLTSTYENGTKLIKEKLDEFANTIPKNYKTFIQMWRNTNDSKIKFFYLYNTRDILKNKIFNSEIPPFFLCDIINVCLEYEKQNSLNAEEIKAIIEILTTLSTCNRFNLAINFMADREKENCSRLLKYLEDKSMRLEEMPLRLSSDERDFEMDEETDYLLQPPEDSIRLLTSRRRRFNNCSKFLKTGLCGCCTWMWRRCCRERELRARVIHIGQPMYDKFPTNVIRNQKYNVVTFLPMVLFQQFKFFLNLYFLLMAISQFIPDIRIGYLYTYWGPLCFVLTVTICREAVDDFRRYKRDKEVNAQKYQRLVKGLDIPELVPSSKLRVGDLVIVEKGQRVPADLVLLRTTEKSGACFVRTDQLDGETDWKLRLAIPATQKLENHSQLFDIKASLYVEKPQKDIHSFIGTFTRYDGYSSEESLGVDNTLWANTAVASGSALGIVVYTGQETRSLMNHSAPRSKVGLLDQEINQLTKSAL
;
A
#
# COMPACT_ATOMS: atom_id res chain seq x y z
N MET A 1 49.27 -24.94 13.75
CA MET A 1 48.23 -25.98 13.57
C MET A 1 47.62 -25.82 12.20
N SER A 2 48.08 -26.63 11.24
CA SER A 2 47.54 -26.70 9.88
C SER A 2 46.21 -27.44 9.91
N ILE A 3 45.11 -26.72 9.68
CA ILE A 3 43.82 -27.36 9.42
C ILE A 3 43.91 -27.91 7.99
N LEU A 4 43.84 -29.24 7.90
CA LEU A 4 43.98 -30.06 6.71
C LEU A 4 43.21 -29.49 5.51
N LYS A 5 43.94 -29.00 4.49
CA LYS A 5 43.43 -28.90 3.12
C LYS A 5 43.45 -30.31 2.55
N SER A 6 42.34 -31.03 2.67
CA SER A 6 42.09 -32.18 1.79
C SER A 6 42.18 -31.68 0.34
N PRO A 7 42.87 -32.40 -0.57
CA PRO A 7 42.92 -32.03 -1.97
C PRO A 7 41.48 -31.96 -2.50
N ILE A 8 41.14 -30.85 -3.16
CA ILE A 8 39.82 -30.62 -3.73
C ILE A 8 39.61 -31.68 -4.82
N ASP A 9 38.67 -32.59 -4.58
CA ASP A 9 38.32 -33.61 -5.54
C ASP A 9 37.42 -33.00 -6.62
N TYR A 10 38.06 -32.50 -7.68
CA TYR A 10 37.39 -31.85 -8.79
C TYR A 10 36.33 -32.73 -9.46
N LYS A 11 36.44 -34.06 -9.32
CA LYS A 11 35.48 -35.00 -9.89
C LYS A 11 34.15 -34.97 -9.13
N ILE A 12 34.21 -34.90 -7.79
CA ILE A 12 33.02 -34.79 -6.94
C ILE A 12 32.32 -33.45 -7.17
N LEU A 13 33.09 -32.36 -7.26
CA LEU A 13 32.55 -31.02 -7.57
C LEU A 13 31.90 -30.96 -8.95
N GLN A 14 32.49 -31.64 -9.94
CA GLN A 14 31.93 -31.72 -11.28
C GLN A 14 30.62 -32.53 -11.28
N ASP A 15 30.56 -33.64 -10.56
CA ASP A 15 29.34 -34.44 -10.41
C ASP A 15 28.23 -33.68 -9.66
N GLU A 16 28.60 -32.92 -8.62
CA GLU A 16 27.68 -32.05 -7.88
C GLU A 16 27.13 -30.92 -8.77
N LEU A 17 28.01 -30.27 -9.55
CA LEU A 17 27.60 -29.25 -10.52
C LEU A 17 26.64 -29.81 -11.58
N TYR A 18 26.91 -31.00 -12.11
CA TYR A 18 26.02 -31.66 -13.08
C TYR A 18 24.68 -32.07 -12.46
N LYS A 19 24.68 -32.48 -11.19
CA LYS A 19 23.46 -32.80 -10.46
C LYS A 19 22.59 -31.55 -10.25
N GLU A 20 23.20 -30.44 -9.85
CA GLU A 20 22.51 -29.16 -9.68
C GLU A 20 21.98 -28.61 -11.01
N LEU A 21 22.77 -28.70 -12.09
CA LEU A 21 22.31 -28.34 -13.43
C LEU A 21 21.08 -29.14 -13.85
N LYS A 22 21.08 -30.46 -13.66
CA LYS A 22 19.93 -31.33 -13.95
C LYS A 22 18.72 -30.98 -13.09
N ALA A 23 18.91 -30.67 -11.80
CA ALA A 23 17.82 -30.26 -10.91
C ALA A 23 17.19 -28.94 -11.37
N ASN A 24 18.02 -27.99 -11.81
CA ASN A 24 17.57 -26.68 -12.29
C ASN A 24 16.82 -26.78 -13.63
N GLU A 25 17.30 -27.62 -14.55
CA GLU A 25 16.58 -27.93 -15.79
C GLU A 25 15.21 -28.58 -15.52
N LEU A 26 15.15 -29.53 -14.59
CA LEU A 26 13.90 -30.18 -14.20
C LEU A 26 12.93 -29.19 -13.55
N TYR A 27 13.43 -28.30 -12.69
CA TYR A 27 12.63 -27.23 -12.08
C TYR A 27 12.01 -26.30 -13.13
N LYS A 28 12.79 -25.92 -14.15
CA LYS A 28 12.32 -25.11 -15.27
C LYS A 28 11.19 -25.82 -16.04
N LEU A 29 11.39 -27.09 -16.37
CA LEU A 29 10.36 -27.90 -17.06
C LEU A 29 9.06 -28.03 -16.25
N GLN A 30 9.16 -28.19 -14.93
CA GLN A 30 7.99 -28.23 -14.05
C GLN A 30 7.24 -26.90 -14.01
N ASN A 31 7.95 -25.77 -13.95
CA ASN A 31 7.30 -24.46 -13.95
C ASN A 31 6.64 -24.14 -15.30
N ASP A 32 7.28 -24.48 -16.41
CA ASP A 32 6.67 -24.37 -17.74
C ASP A 32 5.43 -25.27 -17.88
N ALA A 33 5.44 -26.45 -17.26
CA ALA A 33 4.26 -27.33 -17.22
C ALA A 33 3.13 -26.74 -16.38
N LYS A 34 3.45 -26.11 -15.23
CA LYS A 34 2.45 -25.43 -14.37
C LYS A 34 1.79 -24.26 -15.10
N ILE A 35 2.58 -23.38 -15.70
CA ILE A 35 2.08 -22.20 -16.43
C ILE A 35 1.17 -22.66 -17.58
N ARG A 36 1.60 -23.66 -18.35
CA ARG A 36 0.79 -24.22 -19.43
C ARG A 36 -0.47 -24.94 -18.93
N ALA A 37 -0.42 -25.62 -17.79
CA ALA A 37 -1.61 -26.22 -17.17
C ALA A 37 -2.67 -25.17 -16.81
N VAL A 38 -2.22 -24.01 -16.34
CA VAL A 38 -3.06 -22.86 -16.04
C VAL A 38 -3.63 -22.27 -17.34
N GLU A 39 -2.82 -22.12 -18.39
CA GLU A 39 -3.27 -21.63 -19.71
C GLU A 39 -4.28 -22.57 -20.39
N GLN A 40 -4.13 -23.89 -20.21
CA GLN A 40 -5.02 -24.92 -20.73
C GLN A 40 -6.30 -25.09 -19.89
N GLY A 41 -6.35 -24.57 -18.67
CA GLY A 41 -7.51 -24.68 -17.78
C GLY A 41 -7.79 -26.13 -17.35
N VAL A 42 -6.76 -26.89 -16.97
CA VAL A 42 -6.85 -28.32 -16.62
C VAL A 42 -7.90 -28.59 -15.54
N PRO A 43 -8.93 -29.41 -15.75
CA PRO A 43 -10.16 -29.40 -14.93
C PRO A 43 -10.05 -29.96 -13.50
N THR A 44 -9.01 -30.74 -13.17
CA THR A 44 -8.84 -31.34 -11.85
C THR A 44 -7.39 -31.23 -11.36
N TYR A 45 -7.22 -31.12 -10.04
CA TYR A 45 -5.89 -31.08 -9.42
C TYR A 45 -5.07 -32.35 -9.70
N GLU A 46 -5.72 -33.52 -9.75
CA GLU A 46 -5.04 -34.77 -10.09
C GLU A 46 -4.46 -34.76 -11.50
N HIS A 47 -5.18 -34.18 -12.47
CA HIS A 47 -4.66 -34.06 -13.84
C HIS A 47 -3.53 -33.02 -13.94
N PHE A 48 -3.63 -31.91 -13.20
CA PHE A 48 -2.56 -30.94 -13.05
C PHE A 48 -1.29 -31.59 -12.46
N ARG A 49 -1.44 -32.37 -11.39
CA ARG A 49 -0.36 -33.06 -10.70
C ARG A 49 0.31 -34.09 -11.61
N GLN A 50 -0.46 -34.86 -12.36
CA GLN A 50 0.07 -35.82 -13.33
C GLN A 50 0.88 -35.13 -14.43
N MET A 51 0.44 -33.98 -14.92
CA MET A 51 1.15 -33.24 -15.97
C MET A 51 2.48 -32.63 -15.48
N VAL A 52 2.51 -32.09 -14.25
CA VAL A 52 3.76 -31.61 -13.63
C VAL A 52 4.71 -32.76 -13.35
N ASN A 53 4.20 -33.91 -12.87
CA ASN A 53 5.02 -35.10 -12.63
C ASN A 53 5.56 -35.69 -13.93
N ALA A 54 4.81 -35.66 -15.02
CA ALA A 54 5.23 -36.18 -16.33
C ALA A 54 6.15 -35.23 -17.12
N ALA A 55 6.41 -34.00 -16.61
CA ALA A 55 7.21 -32.98 -17.31
C ALA A 55 8.65 -33.41 -17.65
N HIS A 56 9.17 -34.44 -16.97
CA HIS A 56 10.52 -34.99 -17.20
C HIS A 56 10.58 -36.06 -18.31
N LEU A 57 9.44 -36.58 -18.80
CA LEU A 57 9.39 -37.74 -19.71
C LEU A 57 9.36 -37.36 -21.19
N LYS A 58 8.74 -36.24 -21.56
CA LYS A 58 8.77 -35.70 -22.93
C LYS A 58 8.46 -34.20 -22.91
N PRO A 59 9.22 -33.35 -23.62
CA PRO A 59 8.79 -31.97 -23.88
C PRO A 59 7.47 -31.99 -24.66
N LEU A 60 6.42 -31.42 -24.08
CA LEU A 60 5.11 -31.34 -24.71
C LEU A 60 5.18 -30.46 -25.97
N GLU A 61 4.86 -31.03 -27.12
CA GLU A 61 4.88 -30.34 -28.42
C GLU A 61 3.57 -29.55 -28.64
N PRO A 62 3.55 -28.53 -29.53
CA PRO A 62 2.33 -27.77 -29.84
C PRO A 62 1.14 -28.61 -30.30
N LYS A 63 1.41 -29.82 -30.83
CA LYS A 63 0.39 -30.78 -31.29
C LYS A 63 -0.27 -31.55 -30.15
N ASP A 64 0.38 -31.62 -28.99
CA ASP A 64 -0.14 -32.26 -27.78
C ASP A 64 -1.07 -31.31 -26.99
N ILE A 65 -1.21 -30.06 -27.44
CA ILE A 65 -2.07 -29.02 -26.84
C ILE A 65 -3.52 -29.30 -27.24
N LYS A 66 -4.33 -29.74 -26.28
CA LYS A 66 -5.79 -29.81 -26.44
C LYS A 66 -6.37 -28.40 -26.50
N SER A 67 -7.39 -28.18 -27.33
CA SER A 67 -8.08 -26.88 -27.40
C SER A 67 -8.64 -26.51 -26.02
N LYS A 68 -8.68 -25.21 -25.70
CA LYS A 68 -9.25 -24.69 -24.45
C LYS A 68 -10.63 -25.32 -24.23
N SER A 69 -10.72 -26.28 -23.31
CA SER A 69 -12.00 -26.69 -22.78
C SER A 69 -12.51 -25.49 -22.00
N ALA A 70 -13.59 -24.86 -22.47
CA ALA A 70 -14.26 -23.78 -21.76
C ALA A 70 -14.88 -24.37 -20.48
N VAL A 71 -14.05 -24.56 -19.46
CA VAL A 71 -14.42 -25.12 -18.18
C VAL A 71 -13.83 -24.20 -17.12
N LEU A 72 -14.76 -23.54 -16.42
CA LEU A 72 -14.49 -22.79 -15.20
C LEU A 72 -13.90 -23.76 -14.17
N TRP A 73 -12.76 -23.43 -13.57
CA TRP A 73 -12.36 -24.08 -12.33
C TRP A 73 -13.44 -23.76 -11.28
N ASN A 74 -14.10 -24.83 -10.82
CA ASN A 74 -15.38 -24.88 -10.07
C ASN A 74 -16.62 -25.06 -10.96
N SER A 75 -17.11 -26.30 -11.00
CA SER A 75 -18.40 -26.68 -11.58
C SER A 75 -19.57 -26.37 -10.63
N ILE A 76 -19.82 -25.08 -10.35
CA ILE A 76 -21.13 -24.63 -9.83
C ILE A 76 -21.46 -23.27 -10.49
N SER A 77 -21.73 -23.29 -11.79
CA SER A 77 -22.66 -22.34 -12.40
C SER A 77 -22.93 -22.84 -13.83
N THR A 78 -24.11 -23.37 -14.08
CA THR A 78 -24.64 -23.46 -15.45
C THR A 78 -25.27 -22.11 -15.76
N ASN A 79 -24.75 -21.46 -16.79
CA ASN A 79 -25.44 -20.39 -17.52
C ASN A 79 -26.87 -20.85 -17.86
N HIS A 80 -27.88 -20.23 -17.26
CA HIS A 80 -29.18 -20.13 -17.90
C HIS A 80 -29.36 -18.70 -18.40
N LYS A 81 -29.22 -18.55 -19.72
CA LYS A 81 -29.80 -17.46 -20.48
C LYS A 81 -31.30 -17.46 -20.20
N SER A 82 -31.82 -16.30 -19.82
CA SER A 82 -33.25 -16.01 -19.79
C SER A 82 -33.80 -16.05 -21.22
N GLU A 83 -34.46 -17.14 -21.59
CA GLU A 83 -35.41 -17.16 -22.70
C GLU A 83 -36.80 -16.89 -22.15
N PHE A 84 -37.39 -15.80 -22.62
CA PHE A 84 -38.80 -15.48 -22.48
C PHE A 84 -39.61 -16.51 -23.28
N LEU A 85 -40.49 -17.27 -22.63
CA LEU A 85 -41.67 -17.86 -23.26
C LEU A 85 -42.85 -17.88 -22.27
N THR A 86 -43.93 -17.28 -22.73
CA THR A 86 -45.28 -17.23 -22.16
C THR A 86 -45.94 -18.62 -22.09
N SER A 87 -46.52 -18.97 -20.95
CA SER A 87 -47.73 -19.80 -20.90
C SER A 87 -48.44 -19.68 -19.55
N THR A 88 -49.74 -19.39 -19.66
CA THR A 88 -50.83 -19.59 -18.69
C THR A 88 -50.63 -20.72 -17.68
N TYR A 89 -51.12 -20.56 -16.44
CA TYR A 89 -52.16 -21.42 -15.84
C TYR A 89 -52.41 -21.06 -14.36
N GLU A 90 -53.69 -20.88 -14.05
CA GLU A 90 -54.28 -20.86 -12.70
C GLU A 90 -54.05 -22.20 -11.97
N ASN A 91 -54.18 -22.18 -10.62
CA ASN A 91 -54.16 -23.32 -9.66
C ASN A 91 -52.92 -23.52 -8.77
N GLY A 92 -52.24 -22.45 -8.32
CA GLY A 92 -51.06 -22.54 -7.46
C GLY A 92 -51.29 -22.53 -5.93
N THR A 93 -52.46 -22.16 -5.41
CA THR A 93 -52.61 -21.84 -3.97
C THR A 93 -52.82 -23.03 -3.04
N LYS A 94 -53.26 -24.20 -3.56
CA LYS A 94 -53.44 -25.42 -2.76
C LYS A 94 -52.15 -26.25 -2.61
N LEU A 95 -51.34 -26.34 -3.67
CA LEU A 95 -50.09 -27.10 -3.69
C LEU A 95 -49.00 -26.49 -2.79
N ILE A 96 -49.04 -25.17 -2.58
CA ILE A 96 -48.10 -24.44 -1.72
C ILE A 96 -48.37 -24.74 -0.23
N LYS A 97 -49.64 -24.89 0.18
CA LYS A 97 -50.00 -25.21 1.57
C LYS A 97 -49.61 -26.64 1.97
N GLU A 98 -49.82 -27.62 1.10
CA GLU A 98 -49.41 -29.01 1.37
C GLU A 98 -47.88 -29.16 1.49
N LYS A 99 -47.11 -28.46 0.66
CA LYS A 99 -45.64 -28.44 0.80
C LYS A 99 -45.17 -27.73 2.07
N LEU A 100 -45.85 -26.65 2.49
CA LEU A 100 -45.51 -25.92 3.73
C LEU A 100 -45.66 -26.80 4.99
N ASP A 101 -46.67 -27.68 5.04
CA ASP A 101 -46.88 -28.60 6.16
C ASP A 101 -45.89 -29.79 6.16
N GLU A 102 -45.40 -30.21 4.99
CA GLU A 102 -44.37 -31.24 4.86
C GLU A 102 -42.97 -30.74 5.30
N PHE A 103 -42.68 -29.45 5.09
CA PHE A 103 -41.46 -28.78 5.54
C PHE A 103 -41.41 -28.51 7.05
N ALA A 104 -42.56 -28.31 7.72
CA ALA A 104 -42.60 -28.10 9.16
C ALA A 104 -42.17 -29.34 9.98
N ASN A 105 -42.29 -30.55 9.40
CA ASN A 105 -42.06 -31.82 10.10
C ASN A 105 -40.67 -32.44 9.86
N THR A 106 -39.80 -31.84 9.04
CA THR A 106 -38.49 -32.41 8.67
C THR A 106 -37.33 -31.47 8.96
N ILE A 107 -36.98 -31.35 10.25
CA ILE A 107 -35.81 -30.56 10.69
C ILE A 107 -34.53 -31.26 10.18
N PRO A 108 -33.72 -30.60 9.32
CA PRO A 108 -32.52 -31.20 8.74
C PRO A 108 -31.42 -31.39 9.79
N LYS A 109 -30.88 -32.60 9.89
CA LYS A 109 -29.85 -32.95 10.90
C LYS A 109 -28.42 -32.71 10.42
N ASN A 110 -28.17 -32.70 9.11
CA ASN A 110 -26.84 -32.60 8.51
C ASN A 110 -26.75 -31.51 7.41
N TYR A 111 -25.56 -30.93 7.24
CA TYR A 111 -25.24 -29.94 6.19
C TYR A 111 -25.65 -30.38 4.77
N LYS A 112 -25.36 -31.63 4.39
CA LYS A 112 -25.65 -32.14 3.03
C LYS A 112 -27.15 -32.22 2.74
N THR A 113 -27.95 -32.65 3.72
CA THR A 113 -29.41 -32.75 3.56
C THR A 113 -30.05 -31.38 3.45
N PHE A 114 -29.55 -30.39 4.19
CA PHE A 114 -30.00 -29.01 4.12
C PHE A 114 -29.76 -28.39 2.74
N ILE A 115 -28.53 -28.50 2.20
CA ILE A 115 -28.18 -27.95 0.88
C ILE A 115 -28.96 -28.63 -0.26
N GLN A 116 -29.22 -29.93 -0.16
CA GLN A 116 -30.00 -30.66 -1.16
C GLN A 116 -31.47 -30.19 -1.19
N MET A 117 -32.09 -29.99 -0.02
CA MET A 117 -33.44 -29.43 0.08
C MET A 117 -33.51 -27.98 -0.40
N TRP A 118 -32.50 -27.17 -0.09
CA TRP A 118 -32.39 -25.78 -0.57
C TRP A 118 -32.33 -25.69 -2.10
N ARG A 119 -31.55 -26.59 -2.73
CA ARG A 119 -31.40 -26.65 -4.20
C ARG A 119 -32.65 -27.16 -4.92
N ASN A 120 -33.40 -28.07 -4.31
CA ASN A 120 -34.61 -28.63 -4.90
C ASN A 120 -35.82 -27.70 -4.80
N THR A 121 -35.72 -26.61 -4.05
CA THR A 121 -36.79 -25.62 -3.90
C THR A 121 -36.56 -24.46 -4.86
N ASN A 122 -37.54 -24.15 -5.72
CA ASN A 122 -37.43 -23.04 -6.68
C ASN A 122 -38.16 -21.77 -6.24
N ASP A 123 -39.13 -21.88 -5.33
CA ASP A 123 -39.94 -20.74 -4.86
C ASP A 123 -39.26 -19.94 -3.74
N SER A 124 -39.05 -18.64 -3.96
CA SER A 124 -38.39 -17.72 -3.01
C SER A 124 -39.13 -17.56 -1.68
N LYS A 125 -40.47 -17.68 -1.66
CA LYS A 125 -41.29 -17.62 -0.42
C LYS A 125 -41.10 -18.84 0.47
N ILE A 126 -41.00 -20.04 -0.12
CA ILE A 126 -40.78 -21.28 0.62
C ILE A 126 -39.35 -21.32 1.16
N LYS A 127 -38.36 -20.82 0.39
CA LYS A 127 -36.97 -20.67 0.87
C LYS A 127 -36.87 -19.77 2.10
N PHE A 128 -37.58 -18.64 2.11
CA PHE A 128 -37.59 -17.74 3.27
C PHE A 128 -38.18 -18.40 4.52
N PHE A 129 -39.32 -19.10 4.37
CA PHE A 129 -39.95 -19.82 5.49
C PHE A 129 -39.08 -20.96 6.03
N TYR A 130 -38.40 -21.69 5.13
CA TYR A 130 -37.43 -22.72 5.51
C TYR A 130 -36.23 -22.14 6.28
N LEU A 131 -35.73 -20.97 5.86
CA LEU A 131 -34.64 -20.24 6.55
C LEU A 131 -35.10 -19.75 7.94
N TYR A 132 -36.33 -19.23 8.03
CA TYR A 132 -36.93 -18.74 9.27
C TYR A 132 -37.07 -19.85 10.31
N ASN A 133 -37.57 -21.03 9.91
CA ASN A 133 -37.76 -22.16 10.83
C ASN A 133 -36.46 -22.85 11.25
N THR A 134 -35.37 -22.69 10.48
CA THR A 134 -34.07 -23.32 10.77
C THR A 134 -33.08 -22.40 11.49
N ARG A 135 -33.45 -21.15 11.79
CA ARG A 135 -32.58 -20.09 12.33
C ARG A 135 -31.75 -20.51 13.55
N ASP A 136 -32.36 -21.21 14.50
CA ASP A 136 -31.73 -21.57 15.78
C ASP A 136 -30.72 -22.73 15.66
N ILE A 137 -30.76 -23.46 14.54
CA ILE A 137 -29.97 -24.68 14.32
C ILE A 137 -28.78 -24.42 13.35
N LEU A 138 -28.82 -23.31 12.59
CA LEU A 138 -27.84 -22.97 11.56
C LEU A 138 -26.39 -22.95 12.09
N LYS A 139 -26.15 -22.34 13.26
CA LYS A 139 -24.79 -22.21 13.84
C LYS A 139 -24.24 -23.49 14.43
N ASN A 140 -25.08 -24.26 15.12
CA ASN A 140 -24.62 -25.35 15.99
C ASN A 140 -24.56 -26.71 15.28
N LYS A 141 -25.38 -26.95 14.24
CA LYS A 141 -25.49 -28.26 13.57
C LYS A 141 -25.30 -28.24 12.05
N ILE A 142 -25.44 -27.08 11.38
CA ILE A 142 -25.47 -27.03 9.91
C ILE A 142 -24.20 -26.39 9.33
N PHE A 143 -23.78 -25.22 9.82
CA PHE A 143 -22.62 -24.49 9.29
C PHE A 143 -21.54 -24.24 10.36
N ASN A 144 -20.89 -25.32 10.83
CA ASN A 144 -19.88 -25.22 11.89
C ASN A 144 -18.51 -24.74 11.40
N SER A 145 -18.22 -24.84 10.10
CA SER A 145 -16.89 -24.55 9.54
C SER A 145 -16.90 -23.66 8.30
N GLU A 146 -17.80 -23.89 7.33
CA GLU A 146 -17.81 -23.19 6.05
C GLU A 146 -19.23 -22.91 5.54
N ILE A 147 -19.42 -21.74 4.93
CA ILE A 147 -20.64 -21.38 4.21
C ILE A 147 -20.33 -21.39 2.70
N PRO A 148 -21.07 -22.14 1.89
CA PRO A 148 -20.89 -22.10 0.44
C PRO A 148 -21.21 -20.70 -0.13
N PRO A 149 -20.35 -20.13 -0.99
CA PRO A 149 -20.59 -18.82 -1.57
C PRO A 149 -21.93 -18.72 -2.31
N PHE A 150 -22.32 -19.76 -3.05
CA PHE A 150 -23.62 -19.81 -3.76
C PHE A 150 -24.81 -19.66 -2.81
N PHE A 151 -24.72 -20.21 -1.61
CA PHE A 151 -25.82 -20.20 -0.64
C PHE A 151 -26.01 -18.80 -0.05
N LEU A 152 -24.91 -18.11 0.26
CA LEU A 152 -24.95 -16.75 0.77
C LEU A 152 -25.50 -15.77 -0.29
N CYS A 153 -25.10 -15.94 -1.56
CA CYS A 153 -25.65 -15.17 -2.69
C CYS A 153 -27.15 -15.43 -2.89
N ASP A 154 -27.59 -16.69 -2.84
CA ASP A 154 -29.00 -17.04 -2.99
C ASP A 154 -29.87 -16.48 -1.86
N ILE A 155 -29.39 -16.49 -0.61
CA ILE A 155 -30.13 -15.87 0.52
C ILE A 155 -30.31 -14.37 0.28
N ILE A 156 -29.24 -13.66 -0.09
CA ILE A 156 -29.29 -12.21 -0.33
C ILE A 156 -30.29 -11.90 -1.44
N ASN A 157 -30.28 -12.68 -2.53
CA ASN A 157 -31.22 -12.52 -3.63
C ASN A 157 -32.67 -12.85 -3.22
N VAL A 158 -32.90 -13.91 -2.43
CA VAL A 158 -34.23 -14.24 -1.90
C VAL A 158 -34.75 -13.12 -0.99
N CYS A 159 -33.90 -12.55 -0.13
CA CYS A 159 -34.28 -11.42 0.73
C CYS A 159 -34.63 -10.16 -0.09
N LEU A 160 -33.87 -9.85 -1.14
CA LEU A 160 -34.14 -8.73 -2.05
C LEU A 160 -35.36 -8.97 -2.96
N GLU A 161 -35.65 -10.21 -3.32
CA GLU A 161 -36.85 -10.55 -4.11
C GLU A 161 -38.12 -10.50 -3.25
N TYR A 162 -38.01 -10.89 -1.98
CA TYR A 162 -39.08 -10.77 -1.00
C TYR A 162 -39.39 -9.29 -0.69
N GLU A 163 -38.38 -8.42 -0.65
CA GLU A 163 -38.53 -6.95 -0.58
C GLU A 163 -39.40 -6.40 -1.72
N LYS A 164 -39.21 -6.88 -2.96
CA LYS A 164 -39.95 -6.38 -4.13
C LYS A 164 -41.41 -6.81 -4.17
N GLN A 165 -41.74 -7.95 -3.56
CA GLN A 165 -43.07 -8.54 -3.65
C GLN A 165 -44.00 -8.13 -2.49
N ASN A 166 -43.47 -7.72 -1.33
CA ASN A 166 -44.27 -7.26 -0.18
C ASN A 166 -43.45 -6.33 0.74
N SER A 167 -44.11 -5.38 1.41
CA SER A 167 -43.50 -4.59 2.48
C SER A 167 -43.25 -5.47 3.71
N LEU A 168 -42.00 -5.93 3.90
CA LEU A 168 -41.57 -6.76 5.05
C LEU A 168 -42.07 -6.20 6.41
N ASN A 169 -42.55 -7.08 7.29
CA ASN A 169 -42.95 -6.72 8.66
C ASN A 169 -41.72 -6.55 9.59
N ALA A 170 -41.88 -5.84 10.72
CA ALA A 170 -40.77 -5.59 11.66
C ALA A 170 -40.16 -6.87 12.24
N GLU A 171 -40.96 -7.91 12.46
CA GLU A 171 -40.50 -9.21 12.95
C GLU A 171 -39.68 -9.98 11.90
N GLU A 172 -40.05 -9.89 10.61
CA GLU A 172 -39.34 -10.54 9.51
C GLU A 172 -37.97 -9.88 9.27
N ILE A 173 -37.89 -8.56 9.44
CA ILE A 173 -36.63 -7.80 9.37
C ILE A 173 -35.70 -8.22 10.51
N LYS A 174 -36.24 -8.33 11.73
CA LYS A 174 -35.46 -8.78 12.88
C LYS A 174 -34.92 -10.21 12.66
N ALA A 175 -35.73 -11.09 12.08
CA ALA A 175 -35.30 -12.45 11.75
C ALA A 175 -34.21 -12.49 10.67
N ILE A 176 -34.28 -11.64 9.64
CA ILE A 176 -33.21 -11.54 8.63
C ILE A 176 -31.89 -11.08 9.26
N ILE A 177 -31.95 -10.07 10.15
CA ILE A 177 -30.76 -9.57 10.86
C ILE A 177 -30.17 -10.66 11.75
N GLU A 178 -31.00 -11.40 12.48
CA GLU A 178 -30.58 -12.50 13.35
C GLU A 178 -29.90 -13.62 12.55
N ILE A 179 -30.44 -13.98 11.37
CA ILE A 179 -29.85 -14.99 10.50
C ILE A 179 -28.51 -14.51 9.91
N LEU A 180 -28.43 -13.27 9.43
CA LEU A 180 -27.17 -12.70 8.91
C LEU A 180 -26.11 -12.58 10.00
N THR A 181 -26.51 -12.20 11.21
CA THR A 181 -25.62 -12.15 12.38
C THR A 181 -25.10 -13.54 12.72
N THR A 182 -25.99 -14.55 12.71
CA THR A 182 -25.61 -15.94 12.95
C THR A 182 -24.61 -16.45 11.90
N LEU A 183 -24.83 -16.16 10.61
CA LEU A 183 -23.92 -16.52 9.53
C LEU A 183 -22.57 -15.80 9.59
N SER A 184 -22.55 -14.54 10.08
CA SER A 184 -21.31 -13.79 10.27
C SER A 184 -20.37 -14.41 11.30
N THR A 185 -20.92 -15.18 12.25
CA THR A 185 -20.13 -15.87 13.28
C THR A 185 -19.49 -17.19 12.83
N CYS A 186 -19.66 -17.60 11.56
CA CYS A 186 -19.06 -18.82 11.02
C CYS A 186 -17.59 -18.59 10.59
N ASN A 187 -16.72 -19.58 10.86
CA ASN A 187 -15.24 -19.50 10.76
C ASN A 187 -14.62 -19.20 9.37
N ARG A 188 -15.41 -18.98 8.32
CA ARG A 188 -14.94 -18.56 6.99
C ARG A 188 -15.89 -17.60 6.26
N PHE A 189 -16.71 -16.86 7.01
CA PHE A 189 -17.66 -15.90 6.42
C PHE A 189 -16.97 -14.79 5.61
N ASN A 190 -15.88 -14.22 6.15
CA ASN A 190 -15.09 -13.18 5.45
C ASN A 190 -14.51 -13.68 4.12
N LEU A 191 -14.06 -14.93 4.10
CA LEU A 191 -13.54 -15.56 2.89
C LEU A 191 -14.66 -15.77 1.85
N ALA A 192 -15.86 -16.17 2.28
CA ALA A 192 -17.02 -16.32 1.41
C ALA A 192 -17.45 -14.98 0.77
N ILE A 193 -17.40 -13.87 1.51
CA ILE A 193 -17.64 -12.52 0.97
C ILE A 193 -16.56 -12.13 -0.05
N ASN A 194 -15.29 -12.43 0.22
CA ASN A 194 -14.20 -12.10 -0.68
C ASN A 194 -14.33 -12.79 -2.05
N PHE A 195 -14.85 -14.03 -2.05
CA PHE A 195 -15.10 -14.81 -3.27
C PHE A 195 -16.38 -14.42 -4.02
N MET A 196 -17.18 -13.47 -3.53
CA MET A 196 -18.33 -12.93 -4.29
C MET A 196 -17.88 -12.03 -5.44
N ALA A 197 -18.62 -12.07 -6.54
CA ALA A 197 -18.45 -11.13 -7.65
C ALA A 197 -18.90 -9.71 -7.26
N ASP A 198 -18.39 -8.69 -7.95
CA ASP A 198 -18.66 -7.28 -7.60
C ASP A 198 -20.16 -6.92 -7.65
N ARG A 199 -20.92 -7.53 -8.58
CA ARG A 199 -22.39 -7.37 -8.67
C ARG A 199 -23.11 -7.95 -7.45
N GLU A 200 -22.59 -9.02 -6.86
CA GLU A 200 -23.17 -9.67 -5.68
C GLU A 200 -22.87 -8.88 -4.41
N LYS A 201 -21.66 -8.30 -4.33
CA LYS A 201 -21.27 -7.36 -3.27
C LYS A 201 -22.11 -6.08 -3.30
N GLU A 202 -22.48 -5.61 -4.49
CA GLU A 202 -23.42 -4.49 -4.65
C GLU A 202 -24.82 -4.85 -4.13
N ASN A 203 -25.35 -6.03 -4.48
CA ASN A 203 -26.64 -6.50 -3.96
C ASN A 203 -26.64 -6.65 -2.42
N CYS A 204 -25.56 -7.17 -1.84
CA CYS A 204 -25.38 -7.25 -0.39
C CYS A 204 -25.40 -5.85 0.26
N SER A 205 -24.68 -4.89 -0.32
CA SER A 205 -24.65 -3.50 0.14
C SER A 205 -26.02 -2.83 0.07
N ARG A 206 -26.81 -3.14 -0.98
CA ARG A 206 -28.18 -2.64 -1.13
C ARG A 206 -29.11 -3.19 -0.05
N LEU A 207 -29.05 -4.49 0.23
CA LEU A 207 -29.85 -5.12 1.29
C LEU A 207 -29.53 -4.54 2.66
N LEU A 208 -28.24 -4.38 2.99
CA LEU A 208 -27.80 -3.80 4.27
C LEU A 208 -28.27 -2.35 4.43
N LYS A 209 -28.16 -1.54 3.37
CA LYS A 209 -28.63 -0.15 3.39
C LYS A 209 -30.15 -0.06 3.56
N TYR A 210 -30.91 -0.99 2.97
CA TYR A 210 -32.35 -1.09 3.16
C TYR A 210 -32.73 -1.45 4.60
N LEU A 211 -32.04 -2.44 5.19
CA LEU A 211 -32.25 -2.85 6.58
C LEU A 211 -31.91 -1.71 7.55
N GLU A 212 -30.84 -0.96 7.29
CA GLU A 212 -30.43 0.20 8.08
C GLU A 212 -31.46 1.34 8.03
N ASP A 213 -31.96 1.70 6.84
CA ASP A 213 -32.97 2.76 6.67
C ASP A 213 -34.30 2.41 7.34
N LYS A 214 -34.69 1.12 7.31
CA LYS A 214 -35.93 0.65 7.92
C LYS A 214 -35.81 0.44 9.44
N SER A 215 -34.63 0.06 9.93
CA SER A 215 -34.31 0.04 11.36
C SER A 215 -34.33 1.45 11.95
N MET A 216 -33.81 2.44 11.24
CA MET A 216 -33.78 3.84 11.70
C MET A 216 -35.18 4.46 11.82
N ARG A 217 -36.13 4.06 10.95
CA ARG A 217 -37.53 4.51 11.01
C ARG A 217 -38.35 3.94 12.18
N LEU A 218 -37.89 2.87 12.82
CA LEU A 218 -38.60 2.23 13.94
C LEU A 218 -38.20 2.78 15.31
N GLU A 219 -37.15 3.62 15.40
CA GLU A 219 -36.59 4.13 16.66
C GLU A 219 -36.70 5.67 16.82
N GLU A 220 -37.81 6.31 16.44
CA GLU A 220 -38.06 7.71 16.81
C GLU A 220 -38.77 7.86 18.20
N MET A 221 -37.98 8.38 19.17
CA MET A 221 -38.29 8.99 20.50
C MET A 221 -38.49 8.11 21.76
N PRO A 222 -38.08 8.56 22.99
CA PRO A 222 -36.71 8.91 23.43
C PRO A 222 -36.30 8.29 24.82
N LEU A 223 -35.00 8.35 25.14
CA LEU A 223 -34.36 8.30 26.48
C LEU A 223 -34.52 7.04 27.38
N ARG A 224 -33.39 6.37 27.70
CA ARG A 224 -32.80 6.33 29.06
C ARG A 224 -31.47 5.56 29.12
N LEU A 225 -30.62 6.01 30.05
CA LEU A 225 -29.41 5.36 30.53
C LEU A 225 -29.61 3.88 30.86
N SER A 226 -28.61 3.05 30.54
CA SER A 226 -27.90 2.26 31.56
C SER A 226 -26.54 1.82 31.02
N SER A 227 -25.56 1.96 31.90
CA SER A 227 -24.23 1.36 31.86
C SER A 227 -24.31 -0.17 31.78
N ASP A 228 -23.47 -0.78 30.95
CA ASP A 228 -22.31 -1.57 31.39
C ASP A 228 -21.75 -2.44 30.25
N GLU A 229 -20.45 -2.75 30.39
CA GLU A 229 -19.67 -3.80 29.72
C GLU A 229 -19.36 -3.63 28.22
N ARG A 230 -18.10 -3.27 27.94
CA ARG A 230 -17.42 -3.63 26.69
C ARG A 230 -16.05 -4.21 26.98
N ASP A 231 -15.99 -5.53 26.95
CA ASP A 231 -14.79 -6.27 26.62
C ASP A 231 -14.39 -5.96 25.17
N PHE A 232 -13.12 -5.64 24.99
CA PHE A 232 -12.48 -5.42 23.70
C PHE A 232 -11.64 -6.66 23.39
N GLU A 233 -12.18 -7.57 22.59
CA GLU A 233 -11.35 -8.55 21.88
C GLU A 233 -10.83 -7.88 20.59
N MET A 234 -9.51 -7.92 20.43
CA MET A 234 -8.77 -7.48 19.26
C MET A 234 -8.00 -8.69 18.74
N ASP A 235 -8.46 -9.26 17.63
CA ASP A 235 -7.68 -10.25 16.88
C ASP A 235 -6.91 -9.54 15.75
N GLU A 236 -5.59 -9.73 15.77
CA GLU A 236 -4.63 -9.42 14.71
C GLU A 236 -4.45 -10.65 13.81
N GLU A 237 -4.40 -10.42 12.49
CA GLU A 237 -3.67 -11.14 11.41
C GLU A 237 -4.52 -11.12 10.14
N THR A 238 -4.21 -10.33 9.11
CA THR A 238 -3.13 -10.60 8.16
C THR A 238 -3.08 -9.42 7.18
N ASP A 239 -1.93 -8.78 7.00
CA ASP A 239 -1.68 -7.97 5.79
C ASP A 239 -0.17 -7.85 5.51
N TYR A 240 0.38 -8.88 4.88
CA TYR A 240 1.57 -8.76 4.04
C TYR A 240 1.32 -9.54 2.75
N LEU A 241 1.37 -8.80 1.63
CA LEU A 241 1.21 -9.18 0.22
C LEU A 241 -0.19 -8.94 -0.36
N LEU A 242 -0.41 -7.69 -0.80
CA LEU A 242 -1.02 -7.29 -2.08
C LEU A 242 -1.05 -5.74 -2.13
N GLN A 243 -0.46 -5.13 -3.16
CA GLN A 243 -0.76 -3.71 -3.48
C GLN A 243 -2.21 -3.64 -3.99
N PRO A 244 -3.06 -2.69 -3.55
CA PRO A 244 -4.43 -2.62 -4.03
C PRO A 244 -4.50 -1.99 -5.43
N PRO A 245 -5.51 -2.34 -6.25
CA PRO A 245 -5.86 -1.60 -7.46
C PRO A 245 -6.45 -0.22 -7.08
N GLU A 246 -6.36 0.73 -8.02
CA GLU A 246 -6.37 2.18 -7.83
C GLU A 246 -7.65 2.85 -7.28
N ASP A 247 -8.67 2.13 -6.79
CA ASP A 247 -9.97 2.73 -6.43
C ASP A 247 -10.21 3.00 -4.92
N SER A 248 -9.18 2.91 -4.07
CA SER A 248 -9.32 3.10 -2.60
C SER A 248 -8.98 4.50 -2.08
N ILE A 249 -8.76 5.51 -2.95
CA ILE A 249 -8.38 6.86 -2.53
C ILE A 249 -9.53 7.67 -1.88
N ARG A 250 -10.80 7.23 -1.98
CA ARG A 250 -11.93 7.99 -1.41
C ARG A 250 -12.34 7.65 0.02
N LEU A 251 -11.82 6.58 0.64
CA LEU A 251 -12.22 6.17 2.00
C LEU A 251 -11.21 6.49 3.11
N LEU A 252 -9.97 6.85 2.77
CA LEU A 252 -8.96 7.31 3.73
C LEU A 252 -9.16 8.77 4.20
N THR A 253 -10.16 9.48 3.68
CA THR A 253 -10.60 10.79 4.18
C THR A 253 -11.45 10.71 5.45
N SER A 254 -11.97 9.53 5.83
CA SER A 254 -12.83 9.39 7.02
C SER A 254 -12.05 9.04 8.31
N ARG A 255 -10.87 8.40 8.21
CA ARG A 255 -10.10 7.94 9.39
C ARG A 255 -9.21 9.03 10.02
N ARG A 256 -9.04 10.19 9.36
CA ARG A 256 -8.33 11.37 9.91
C ARG A 256 -9.13 12.14 10.98
N ARG A 257 -10.39 11.76 11.28
CA ARG A 257 -11.23 12.40 12.33
C ARG A 257 -10.97 11.89 13.76
N ARG A 258 -10.27 10.76 13.99
CA ARG A 258 -10.04 10.24 15.36
C ARG A 258 -8.83 10.83 16.10
N PHE A 259 -7.87 11.44 15.40
CA PHE A 259 -6.78 12.19 16.07
C PHE A 259 -7.22 13.52 16.70
N ASN A 260 -8.46 13.97 16.45
CA ASN A 260 -9.01 15.15 17.09
C ASN A 260 -9.44 14.94 18.55
N ASN A 261 -9.59 13.70 19.02
CA ASN A 261 -9.97 13.45 20.42
C ASN A 261 -8.78 13.41 21.39
N CYS A 262 -7.59 13.00 20.94
CA CYS A 262 -6.36 13.15 21.75
C CYS A 262 -5.96 14.64 21.86
N SER A 263 -6.40 15.48 20.91
CA SER A 263 -6.25 16.94 21.01
C SER A 263 -7.14 17.61 22.05
N LYS A 264 -8.16 16.93 22.60
CA LYS A 264 -9.04 17.54 23.62
C LYS A 264 -8.40 17.52 25.01
N PHE A 265 -7.59 16.50 25.31
CA PHE A 265 -6.90 16.41 26.61
C PHE A 265 -5.70 17.37 26.72
N LEU A 266 -5.04 17.70 25.60
CA LEU A 266 -4.00 18.74 25.55
C LEU A 266 -4.55 20.17 25.35
N LYS A 267 -5.87 20.34 25.13
CA LYS A 267 -6.50 21.66 24.89
C LYS A 267 -6.85 22.43 26.15
N THR A 268 -6.80 21.82 27.33
CA THR A 268 -7.12 22.47 28.60
C THR A 268 -5.91 23.08 29.32
N GLY A 269 -4.70 22.99 28.75
CA GLY A 269 -3.48 23.50 29.41
C GLY A 269 -2.54 24.37 28.57
N LEU A 270 -2.81 24.62 27.28
CA LEU A 270 -1.90 25.39 26.42
C LEU A 270 -2.63 26.55 25.71
N CYS A 271 -2.08 27.75 25.92
CA CYS A 271 -2.49 29.05 25.36
C CYS A 271 -2.94 28.95 23.89
N GLY A 272 -3.99 29.71 23.51
CA GLY A 272 -4.51 29.80 22.13
C GLY A 272 -3.45 30.17 21.08
N CYS A 273 -2.32 30.75 21.50
CA CYS A 273 -1.16 31.02 20.65
C CYS A 273 -0.46 29.73 20.17
N CYS A 274 -0.39 28.69 21.01
CA CYS A 274 0.25 27.41 20.67
C CYS A 274 -0.58 26.61 19.66
N THR A 275 -1.92 26.65 19.75
CA THR A 275 -2.80 25.98 18.78
C THR A 275 -2.85 26.69 17.44
N TRP A 276 -2.74 28.03 17.42
CA TRP A 276 -2.58 28.79 16.17
C TRP A 276 -1.22 28.54 15.51
N MET A 277 -0.11 28.55 16.27
CA MET A 277 1.21 28.18 15.77
C MET A 277 1.23 26.75 15.25
N TRP A 278 0.63 25.79 15.95
CA TRP A 278 0.57 24.39 15.51
C TRP A 278 -0.22 24.22 14.20
N ARG A 279 -1.36 24.91 14.05
CA ARG A 279 -2.13 24.91 12.79
C ARG A 279 -1.39 25.60 11.64
N ARG A 280 -0.58 26.62 11.93
CA ARG A 280 0.25 27.31 10.93
C ARG A 280 1.49 26.50 10.54
N CYS A 281 2.08 25.75 11.47
CA CYS A 281 3.26 24.91 11.24
C CYS A 281 2.94 23.55 10.61
N CYS A 282 1.74 22.99 10.84
CA CYS A 282 1.34 21.68 10.32
C CYS A 282 0.43 21.74 9.09
N ARG A 283 0.34 22.89 8.40
CA ARG A 283 -0.42 22.97 7.15
C ARG A 283 0.35 22.24 6.04
N GLU A 284 -0.26 21.20 5.50
CA GLU A 284 0.25 20.43 4.36
C GLU A 284 0.40 21.39 3.17
N ARG A 285 1.62 21.46 2.60
CA ARG A 285 1.95 22.43 1.54
C ARG A 285 1.31 21.95 0.24
N GLU A 286 0.46 22.78 -0.37
CA GLU A 286 -0.20 22.45 -1.64
C GLU A 286 0.83 22.46 -2.78
N LEU A 287 0.96 21.33 -3.48
CA LEU A 287 1.80 21.19 -4.66
C LEU A 287 1.12 21.88 -5.86
N ARG A 288 1.83 22.76 -6.54
CA ARG A 288 1.31 23.56 -7.67
C ARG A 288 2.20 23.37 -8.90
N ALA A 289 1.57 23.47 -10.07
CA ALA A 289 2.28 23.65 -11.33
C ALA A 289 3.01 25.01 -11.32
N ARG A 290 4.08 25.12 -12.10
CA ARG A 290 4.94 26.32 -12.12
C ARG A 290 5.33 26.69 -13.54
N VAL A 291 5.42 28.00 -13.79
CA VAL A 291 5.99 28.56 -15.02
C VAL A 291 7.32 29.19 -14.65
N ILE A 292 8.40 28.74 -15.28
CA ILE A 292 9.76 29.20 -15.02
C ILE A 292 10.24 29.95 -16.26
N HIS A 293 10.57 31.23 -16.09
CA HIS A 293 11.14 32.04 -17.17
C HIS A 293 12.67 31.88 -17.19
N ILE A 294 13.23 31.55 -18.35
CA ILE A 294 14.68 31.35 -18.48
C ILE A 294 15.37 32.71 -18.33
N GLY A 295 16.43 32.74 -17.52
CA GLY A 295 17.25 33.95 -17.29
C GLY A 295 16.60 35.03 -16.42
N GLN A 296 15.42 34.76 -15.85
CA GLN A 296 14.73 35.67 -14.92
C GLN A 296 14.65 35.06 -13.52
N PRO A 297 14.78 35.87 -12.45
CA PRO A 297 14.64 35.37 -11.09
C PRO A 297 13.18 35.02 -10.78
N MET A 298 12.96 33.90 -10.11
CA MET A 298 11.65 33.55 -9.56
C MET A 298 11.39 34.26 -8.22
N TYR A 299 10.21 34.87 -8.09
CA TYR A 299 9.75 35.51 -6.85
C TYR A 299 8.95 34.54 -5.96
N ASP A 300 8.47 33.42 -6.52
CA ASP A 300 7.74 32.41 -5.77
C ASP A 300 8.62 31.66 -4.78
N LYS A 301 8.05 31.35 -3.61
CA LYS A 301 8.75 30.65 -2.53
C LYS A 301 8.64 29.13 -2.70
N PHE A 302 9.70 28.51 -3.20
CA PHE A 302 9.88 27.06 -3.27
C PHE A 302 10.63 26.50 -2.05
N PRO A 303 10.56 25.19 -1.76
CA PRO A 303 11.43 24.57 -0.76
C PRO A 303 12.91 24.75 -1.12
N THR A 304 13.77 24.76 -0.10
CA THR A 304 15.23 24.81 -0.30
C THR A 304 15.75 23.44 -0.71
N ASN A 305 16.82 23.38 -1.52
CA ASN A 305 17.45 22.13 -1.95
C ASN A 305 18.33 21.45 -0.86
N VAL A 306 17.84 21.41 0.38
CA VAL A 306 18.56 20.82 1.51
C VAL A 306 17.98 19.45 1.82
N ILE A 307 18.83 18.42 1.73
CA ILE A 307 18.46 17.06 2.10
C ILE A 307 18.67 16.88 3.61
N ARG A 308 17.66 16.34 4.31
CA ARG A 308 17.69 16.07 5.75
C ARG A 308 17.15 14.67 6.03
N ASN A 309 18.03 13.73 6.34
CA ASN A 309 17.72 12.34 6.69
C ASN A 309 17.83 12.06 8.19
N GLN A 310 18.11 13.08 9.00
CA GLN A 310 18.19 12.96 10.45
C GLN A 310 16.86 12.53 11.07
N LYS A 311 16.98 11.61 12.03
CA LYS A 311 15.94 11.18 12.98
C LYS A 311 15.33 12.35 13.75
N TYR A 312 16.25 13.09 14.36
CA TYR A 312 15.93 13.95 15.47
C TYR A 312 16.54 15.34 15.25
N ASN A 313 15.95 16.31 15.94
CA ASN A 313 16.58 17.58 16.18
C ASN A 313 17.33 17.50 17.52
N VAL A 314 18.32 18.36 17.76
CA VAL A 314 19.12 18.38 19.00
C VAL A 314 18.23 18.42 20.25
N VAL A 315 17.12 19.18 20.19
CA VAL A 315 16.15 19.29 21.30
C VAL A 315 15.20 18.10 21.38
N THR A 316 14.77 17.56 20.23
CA THR A 316 13.80 16.44 20.21
C THR A 316 14.46 15.09 20.38
N PHE A 317 15.80 15.00 20.27
CA PHE A 317 16.58 13.78 20.40
C PHE A 317 16.31 13.08 21.72
N LEU A 318 16.63 13.72 22.85
CA LEU A 318 16.54 13.06 24.15
C LEU A 318 15.10 12.63 24.51
N PRO A 319 14.05 13.50 24.39
CA PRO A 319 12.69 13.10 24.72
C PRO A 319 12.14 11.99 23.81
N MET A 320 12.42 12.04 22.50
CA MET A 320 11.92 11.03 21.57
C MET A 320 12.66 9.69 21.70
N VAL A 321 13.96 9.70 21.98
CA VAL A 321 14.74 8.48 22.20
C VAL A 321 14.29 7.81 23.49
N LEU A 322 14.14 8.57 24.58
CA LEU A 322 13.63 8.03 25.84
C LEU A 322 12.22 7.46 25.68
N PHE A 323 11.32 8.17 24.98
CA PHE A 323 9.98 7.66 24.69
C PHE A 323 10.01 6.34 23.92
N GLN A 324 10.92 6.21 22.93
CA GLN A 324 11.07 4.95 22.20
C GLN A 324 11.61 3.81 23.07
N GLN A 325 12.51 4.10 24.01
CA GLN A 325 13.01 3.09 24.93
C GLN A 325 11.93 2.62 25.91
N PHE A 326 11.16 3.53 26.49
CA PHE A 326 10.09 3.20 27.43
C PHE A 326 8.80 2.69 26.76
N LYS A 327 8.73 2.70 25.42
CA LYS A 327 7.66 1.99 24.70
C LYS A 327 7.71 0.47 24.93
N PHE A 328 8.90 -0.07 25.24
CA PHE A 328 9.07 -1.48 25.59
C PHE A 328 8.72 -1.70 27.07
N PHE A 329 7.95 -2.75 27.32
CA PHE A 329 7.36 -3.05 28.63
C PHE A 329 8.41 -3.23 29.72
N LEU A 330 9.49 -3.97 29.45
CA LEU A 330 10.57 -4.18 30.43
C LEU A 330 11.24 -2.88 30.87
N ASN A 331 11.52 -1.98 29.93
CA ASN A 331 12.14 -0.69 30.25
C ASN A 331 11.21 0.17 31.11
N LEU A 332 9.89 0.13 30.84
CA LEU A 332 8.89 0.80 31.67
C LEU A 332 8.77 0.15 33.06
N TYR A 333 8.77 -1.18 33.14
CA TYR A 333 8.75 -1.94 34.38
C TYR A 333 9.95 -1.58 35.28
N PHE A 334 11.17 -1.61 34.74
CA PHE A 334 12.36 -1.23 35.50
C PHE A 334 12.32 0.23 35.95
N LEU A 335 11.75 1.12 35.14
CA LEU A 335 11.55 2.52 35.53
C LEU A 335 10.58 2.64 36.71
N LEU A 336 9.43 1.96 36.67
CA LEU A 336 8.45 1.98 37.75
C LEU A 336 9.02 1.37 39.03
N MET A 337 9.76 0.26 38.93
CA MET A 337 10.46 -0.37 40.05
C MET A 337 11.54 0.54 40.65
N ALA A 338 12.24 1.33 39.82
CA ALA A 338 13.25 2.28 40.29
C ALA A 338 12.60 3.52 40.96
N ILE A 339 11.47 3.99 40.44
CA ILE A 339 10.71 5.11 41.01
C ILE A 339 10.08 4.72 42.35
N SER A 340 9.56 3.50 42.50
CA SER A 340 8.92 3.05 43.76
C SER A 340 9.88 3.08 44.95
N GLN A 341 11.21 2.92 44.72
CA GLN A 341 12.20 2.96 45.79
C GLN A 341 12.37 4.35 46.45
N PHE A 342 11.86 5.42 45.83
CA PHE A 342 11.81 6.73 46.47
C PHE A 342 10.84 6.75 47.66
N ILE A 343 9.80 5.91 47.64
CA ILE A 343 8.85 5.76 48.75
C ILE A 343 9.52 4.92 49.84
N PRO A 344 9.79 5.48 51.03
CA PRO A 344 10.50 4.77 52.09
C PRO A 344 9.75 3.52 52.57
N ASP A 345 8.42 3.52 52.53
CA ASP A 345 7.58 2.41 53.00
C ASP A 345 7.64 1.15 52.12
N ILE A 346 8.02 1.29 50.84
CA ILE A 346 8.10 0.20 49.85
C ILE A 346 9.57 -0.14 49.51
N ARG A 347 10.52 0.53 50.16
CA ARG A 347 11.94 0.41 49.82
C ARG A 347 12.53 -0.89 50.34
N ILE A 348 13.02 -1.73 49.43
CA ILE A 348 13.61 -3.04 49.77
C ILE A 348 15.15 -2.96 49.87
N GLY A 349 15.77 -2.02 49.15
CA GLY A 349 17.23 -1.89 49.08
C GLY A 349 17.74 -0.47 48.80
N TYR A 350 19.03 -0.34 48.48
CA TYR A 350 19.65 0.95 48.18
C TYR A 350 19.20 1.48 46.80
N LEU A 351 18.99 2.79 46.65
CA LEU A 351 18.54 3.40 45.39
C LEU A 351 19.45 3.08 44.20
N TYR A 352 20.77 3.00 44.43
CA TYR A 352 21.75 2.76 43.37
C TYR A 352 21.62 1.37 42.73
N THR A 353 21.12 0.35 43.44
CA THR A 353 21.00 -1.01 42.88
C THR A 353 19.92 -1.11 41.82
N TYR A 354 18.96 -0.18 41.81
CA TYR A 354 17.89 -0.10 40.81
C TYR A 354 18.21 0.94 39.73
N TRP A 355 18.61 2.15 40.14
CA TRP A 355 18.92 3.23 39.21
C TRP A 355 20.22 3.02 38.44
N GLY A 356 21.23 2.38 39.05
CA GLY A 356 22.52 2.14 38.42
C GLY A 356 22.42 1.34 37.12
N PRO A 357 21.88 0.10 37.15
CA PRO A 357 21.71 -0.71 35.95
C PRO A 357 20.81 -0.05 34.89
N LEU A 358 19.70 0.56 35.30
CA LEU A 358 18.78 1.25 34.38
C LEU A 358 19.46 2.42 33.66
N CYS A 359 20.15 3.29 34.41
CA CYS A 359 20.89 4.41 33.84
C CYS A 359 22.00 3.93 32.90
N PHE A 360 22.71 2.85 33.24
CA PHE A 360 23.75 2.29 32.38
C PHE A 360 23.18 1.84 31.02
N VAL A 361 22.13 1.02 31.02
CA VAL A 361 21.51 0.51 29.79
C VAL A 361 20.93 1.64 28.93
N LEU A 362 20.23 2.60 29.55
CA LEU A 362 19.69 3.76 28.85
C LEU A 362 20.80 4.62 28.24
N THR A 363 21.89 4.86 28.99
CA THR A 363 23.02 5.66 28.50
C THR A 363 23.68 5.01 27.28
N VAL A 364 23.97 3.71 27.33
CA VAL A 364 24.56 2.98 26.19
C VAL A 364 23.65 3.09 24.96
N THR A 365 22.34 2.98 25.15
CA THR A 365 21.37 3.03 24.05
C THR A 365 21.25 4.44 23.45
N ILE A 366 21.20 5.48 24.29
CA ILE A 366 21.19 6.88 23.85
C ILE A 366 22.47 7.22 23.09
N CYS A 367 23.64 6.81 23.61
CA CYS A 367 24.92 7.02 22.95
C CYS A 367 24.98 6.35 21.58
N ARG A 368 24.51 5.10 21.46
CA ARG A 368 24.43 4.39 20.17
C ARG A 368 23.56 5.15 19.16
N GLU A 369 22.35 5.54 19.57
CA GLU A 369 21.43 6.27 18.69
C GLU A 369 22.00 7.66 18.30
N ALA A 370 22.71 8.33 19.21
CA ALA A 370 23.38 9.60 18.95
C ALA A 370 24.47 9.45 17.88
N VAL A 371 25.29 8.41 17.98
CA VAL A 371 26.35 8.12 17.00
C VAL A 371 25.73 7.84 15.62
N ASP A 372 24.66 7.07 15.56
CA ASP A 372 23.99 6.74 14.30
C ASP A 372 23.34 7.98 13.65
N ASP A 373 22.70 8.85 14.43
CA ASP A 373 22.12 10.09 13.89
C ASP A 373 23.21 11.10 13.47
N PHE A 374 24.34 11.16 14.19
CA PHE A 374 25.50 11.98 13.80
C PHE A 374 26.14 11.50 12.49
N ARG A 375 26.25 10.19 12.29
CA ARG A 375 26.73 9.63 11.00
C ARG A 375 25.80 9.98 9.84
N ARG A 376 24.48 10.07 10.06
CA ARG A 376 23.52 10.56 9.06
C ARG A 376 23.75 12.04 8.77
N TYR A 377 23.88 12.86 9.81
CA TYR A 377 24.19 14.28 9.67
C TYR A 377 25.47 14.53 8.85
N LYS A 378 26.54 13.77 9.11
CA LYS A 378 27.79 13.91 8.37
C LYS A 378 27.61 13.65 6.87
N ARG A 379 26.91 12.56 6.52
CA ARG A 379 26.60 12.23 5.11
C ARG A 379 25.72 13.30 4.46
N ASP A 380 24.69 13.76 5.15
CA ASP A 380 23.82 14.83 4.64
C ASP A 380 24.61 16.13 4.43
N LYS A 381 25.54 16.46 5.33
CA LYS A 381 26.40 17.64 5.20
C LYS A 381 27.33 17.53 3.99
N GLU A 382 27.91 16.35 3.74
CA GLU A 382 28.75 16.09 2.56
C GLU A 382 27.97 16.28 1.26
N VAL A 383 26.76 15.71 1.16
CA VAL A 383 25.90 15.85 -0.03
C VAL A 383 25.45 17.30 -0.24
N ASN A 384 25.01 17.98 0.83
CA ASN A 384 24.54 19.36 0.75
C ASN A 384 25.66 20.37 0.44
N ALA A 385 26.92 20.02 0.73
CA ALA A 385 28.11 20.81 0.47
C ALA A 385 28.73 20.54 -0.91
N GLN A 386 28.27 19.51 -1.63
CA GLN A 386 28.74 19.22 -2.99
C GLN A 386 28.52 20.42 -3.89
N LYS A 387 29.55 20.78 -4.66
CA LYS A 387 29.59 22.00 -5.46
C LYS A 387 29.15 21.75 -6.90
N TYR A 388 28.42 22.70 -7.46
CA TYR A 388 27.89 22.68 -8.82
C TYR A 388 28.16 24.02 -9.51
N GLN A 389 28.32 23.97 -10.84
CA GLN A 389 28.50 25.15 -11.67
C GLN A 389 27.13 25.75 -11.99
N ARG A 390 26.88 26.97 -11.53
CA ARG A 390 25.66 27.73 -11.81
C ARG A 390 25.98 28.86 -12.78
N LEU A 391 25.21 28.98 -13.86
CA LEU A 391 25.30 30.12 -14.77
C LEU A 391 24.58 31.33 -14.17
N VAL A 392 25.23 32.49 -14.23
CA VAL A 392 24.69 33.77 -13.75
C VAL A 392 24.74 34.78 -14.89
N LYS A 393 23.68 35.56 -15.06
CA LYS A 393 23.61 36.60 -16.08
C LYS A 393 24.72 37.64 -15.85
N GLY A 394 25.53 37.89 -16.88
CA GLY A 394 26.60 38.89 -16.84
C GLY A 394 27.95 38.39 -16.29
N LEU A 395 28.07 37.11 -15.92
CA LEU A 395 29.36 36.46 -15.69
C LEU A 395 29.63 35.43 -16.79
N ASP A 396 30.79 35.54 -17.44
CA ASP A 396 31.23 34.55 -18.43
C ASP A 396 31.67 33.23 -17.79
N ILE A 397 32.07 33.28 -16.51
CA ILE A 397 32.55 32.11 -15.75
C ILE A 397 31.41 31.61 -14.85
N PRO A 398 31.07 30.31 -14.88
CA PRO A 398 30.06 29.74 -14.00
C PRO A 398 30.47 29.86 -12.53
N GLU A 399 29.52 30.26 -11.68
CA GLU A 399 29.72 30.37 -10.24
C GLU A 399 29.64 28.98 -9.58
N LEU A 400 30.59 28.68 -8.70
CA LEU A 400 30.62 27.39 -8.00
C LEU A 400 29.79 27.45 -6.70
N VAL A 401 28.59 26.87 -6.73
CA VAL A 401 27.58 26.98 -5.65
C VAL A 401 27.34 25.61 -5.00
N PRO A 402 27.20 25.50 -3.67
CA PRO A 402 26.84 24.25 -3.02
C PRO A 402 25.41 23.83 -3.37
N SER A 403 25.16 22.53 -3.47
CA SER A 403 23.87 21.93 -3.83
C SER A 403 22.70 22.50 -3.01
N SER A 404 22.92 22.71 -1.71
CA SER A 404 21.96 23.29 -0.78
C SER A 404 21.46 24.70 -1.11
N LYS A 405 22.24 25.49 -1.88
CA LYS A 405 21.91 26.86 -2.26
C LYS A 405 21.24 26.97 -3.63
N LEU A 406 21.10 25.87 -4.38
CA LEU A 406 20.41 25.85 -5.65
C LEU A 406 18.92 26.12 -5.47
N ARG A 407 18.35 26.92 -6.36
CA ARG A 407 16.93 27.30 -6.35
C ARG A 407 16.28 26.99 -7.69
N VAL A 408 14.95 26.93 -7.68
CA VAL A 408 14.15 26.77 -8.90
C VAL A 408 14.43 27.93 -9.86
N GLY A 409 14.65 27.61 -11.14
CA GLY A 409 15.04 28.56 -12.17
C GLY A 409 16.54 28.79 -12.33
N ASP A 410 17.37 28.29 -11.40
CA ASP A 410 18.82 28.35 -11.58
C ASP A 410 19.25 27.45 -12.76
N LEU A 411 20.19 27.94 -13.57
CA LEU A 411 20.81 27.20 -14.66
C LEU A 411 22.07 26.51 -14.14
N VAL A 412 22.11 25.18 -14.20
CA VAL A 412 23.17 24.36 -13.61
C VAL A 412 23.81 23.47 -14.66
N ILE A 413 25.15 23.48 -14.68
CA ILE A 413 25.96 22.59 -15.50
C ILE A 413 26.35 21.39 -14.64
N VAL A 414 26.08 20.20 -15.15
CA VAL A 414 26.42 18.92 -14.52
C VAL A 414 27.42 18.19 -15.40
N GLU A 415 28.61 17.94 -14.88
CA GLU A 415 29.69 17.27 -15.61
C GLU A 415 29.54 15.74 -15.63
N LYS A 416 30.27 15.09 -16.54
CA LYS A 416 30.33 13.63 -16.64
C LYS A 416 30.77 13.01 -15.31
N GLY A 417 30.03 11.99 -14.87
CA GLY A 417 30.27 11.26 -13.62
C GLY A 417 29.71 11.96 -12.38
N GLN A 418 29.19 13.18 -12.50
CA GLN A 418 28.56 13.89 -11.41
C GLN A 418 27.08 13.48 -11.29
N ARG A 419 26.59 13.41 -10.05
CA ARG A 419 25.16 13.21 -9.76
C ARG A 419 24.40 14.52 -9.90
N VAL A 420 23.19 14.44 -10.42
CA VAL A 420 22.31 15.59 -10.62
C VAL A 420 21.79 16.08 -9.25
N PRO A 421 21.88 17.38 -8.92
CA PRO A 421 21.61 17.88 -7.56
C PRO A 421 20.13 18.09 -7.21
N ALA A 422 19.29 18.24 -8.22
CA ALA A 422 17.86 18.59 -8.14
C ALA A 422 17.18 18.10 -9.43
N ASP A 423 15.85 18.12 -9.53
CA ASP A 423 15.23 17.73 -10.80
C ASP A 423 15.44 18.86 -11.82
N LEU A 424 16.02 18.53 -12.97
CA LEU A 424 16.36 19.46 -14.05
C LEU A 424 15.59 19.13 -15.32
N VAL A 425 15.30 20.16 -16.11
CA VAL A 425 14.96 20.02 -17.53
C VAL A 425 16.20 20.33 -18.35
N LEU A 426 16.54 19.44 -19.28
CA LEU A 426 17.76 19.49 -20.08
C LEU A 426 17.61 20.53 -21.20
N LEU A 427 18.39 21.62 -21.11
CA LEU A 427 18.35 22.70 -22.10
C LEU A 427 19.42 22.52 -23.16
N ARG A 428 20.63 22.11 -22.78
CA ARG A 428 21.73 21.94 -23.72
C ARG A 428 22.69 20.86 -23.26
N THR A 429 23.32 20.18 -24.21
CA THR A 429 24.43 19.27 -23.94
C THR A 429 25.65 19.64 -24.76
N THR A 430 26.81 19.09 -24.36
CA THR A 430 28.05 19.20 -25.14
C THR A 430 27.98 18.51 -26.51
N GLU A 431 27.08 17.54 -26.67
CA GLU A 431 26.91 16.81 -27.93
C GLU A 431 26.02 17.61 -28.89
N LYS A 432 26.41 17.74 -30.17
CA LYS A 432 25.63 18.51 -31.15
C LYS A 432 24.20 17.98 -31.36
N SER A 433 23.99 16.68 -31.18
CA SER A 433 22.68 16.02 -31.26
C SER A 433 21.73 16.41 -30.12
N GLY A 434 22.24 16.97 -29.01
CA GLY A 434 21.48 17.19 -27.79
C GLY A 434 21.33 15.92 -26.93
N ALA A 435 21.97 14.81 -27.28
CA ALA A 435 21.92 13.58 -26.50
C ALA A 435 22.73 13.69 -25.20
N CYS A 436 22.19 13.09 -24.15
CA CYS A 436 22.82 12.90 -22.84
C CYS A 436 22.44 11.53 -22.32
N PHE A 437 23.42 10.74 -21.91
CA PHE A 437 23.16 9.45 -21.27
C PHE A 437 23.16 9.63 -19.75
N VAL A 438 22.16 9.05 -19.08
CA VAL A 438 22.07 9.05 -17.61
C VAL A 438 21.96 7.63 -17.08
N ARG A 439 22.50 7.41 -15.89
CA ARG A 439 22.28 6.18 -15.12
C ARG A 439 21.31 6.44 -13.99
N THR A 440 20.33 5.56 -13.84
CA THR A 440 19.28 5.65 -12.81
C THR A 440 19.46 4.66 -11.65
N ASP A 441 20.68 4.13 -11.48
CA ASP A 441 21.06 3.14 -10.47
C ASP A 441 20.57 3.42 -9.04
N GLN A 442 20.47 4.69 -8.62
CA GLN A 442 19.99 5.07 -7.28
C GLN A 442 18.49 5.36 -7.19
N LEU A 443 17.76 5.38 -8.31
CA LEU A 443 16.32 5.63 -8.33
C LEU A 443 15.51 4.34 -8.43
N ASP A 444 15.76 3.56 -9.48
CA ASP A 444 15.02 2.33 -9.81
C ASP A 444 15.90 1.07 -9.73
N GLY A 445 17.21 1.22 -9.50
CA GLY A 445 18.16 0.11 -9.46
C GLY A 445 18.59 -0.38 -10.85
N GLU A 446 18.16 0.28 -11.93
CA GLU A 446 18.58 -0.07 -13.28
C GLU A 446 20.03 0.40 -13.54
N THR A 447 20.85 -0.50 -14.09
CA THR A 447 22.25 -0.23 -14.43
C THR A 447 22.45 0.32 -15.83
N ASP A 448 21.42 0.21 -16.67
CA ASP A 448 21.50 0.60 -18.08
C ASP A 448 21.50 2.11 -18.24
N TRP A 449 22.12 2.55 -19.34
CA TRP A 449 22.14 3.95 -19.72
C TRP A 449 20.82 4.32 -20.39
N LYS A 450 20.15 5.33 -19.84
CA LYS A 450 18.94 5.92 -20.44
C LYS A 450 19.32 7.15 -21.25
N LEU A 451 18.82 7.24 -22.47
CA LEU A 451 19.01 8.40 -23.34
C LEU A 451 18.06 9.52 -22.89
N ARG A 452 18.61 10.73 -22.77
CA ARG A 452 17.88 11.99 -22.57
C ARG A 452 18.26 12.97 -23.67
N LEU A 453 17.31 13.78 -24.11
CA LEU A 453 17.47 14.73 -25.21
C LEU A 453 17.23 16.16 -24.72
N ALA A 454 18.17 17.05 -25.03
CA ALA A 454 18.00 18.48 -24.82
C ALA A 454 16.86 19.03 -25.69
N ILE A 455 16.27 20.14 -25.24
CA ILE A 455 15.26 20.86 -26.02
C ILE A 455 15.90 21.33 -27.35
N PRO A 456 15.36 20.92 -28.52
CA PRO A 456 15.94 21.26 -29.82
C PRO A 456 16.09 22.77 -30.04
N ALA A 457 15.14 23.58 -29.58
CA ALA A 457 15.19 25.03 -29.72
C ALA A 457 16.39 25.67 -29.01
N THR A 458 16.79 25.15 -27.85
CA THR A 458 17.92 25.66 -27.06
C THR A 458 19.25 25.00 -27.41
N GLN A 459 19.22 23.78 -27.95
CA GLN A 459 20.43 23.09 -28.43
C GLN A 459 21.05 23.78 -29.66
N LYS A 460 20.23 24.42 -30.50
CA LYS A 460 20.68 25.19 -31.68
C LYS A 460 21.51 26.43 -31.35
N LEU A 461 21.58 26.83 -30.09
CA LEU A 461 22.34 28.00 -29.65
C LEU A 461 23.83 27.68 -29.57
N GLU A 462 24.66 28.65 -29.94
CA GLU A 462 26.12 28.45 -29.99
C GLU A 462 26.75 28.60 -28.60
N ASN A 463 26.26 29.53 -27.78
CA ASN A 463 26.84 29.86 -26.48
C ASN A 463 25.83 29.70 -25.33
N HIS A 464 26.33 29.30 -24.15
CA HIS A 464 25.48 29.21 -22.95
C HIS A 464 24.92 30.58 -22.53
N SER A 465 25.66 31.66 -22.80
CA SER A 465 25.24 33.03 -22.49
C SER A 465 23.97 33.45 -23.25
N GLN A 466 23.77 32.92 -24.47
CA GLN A 466 22.58 33.21 -25.28
C GLN A 466 21.28 32.68 -24.65
N LEU A 467 21.35 31.73 -23.70
CA LEU A 467 20.16 31.30 -22.96
C LEU A 467 19.56 32.43 -22.11
N PHE A 468 20.37 33.41 -21.66
CA PHE A 468 19.89 34.55 -20.88
C PHE A 468 19.22 35.63 -21.73
N ASP A 469 19.47 35.63 -23.04
CA ASP A 469 18.94 36.61 -23.98
C ASP A 469 17.60 36.16 -24.58
N ILE A 470 17.36 34.84 -24.60
CA ILE A 470 16.15 34.27 -25.16
C ILE A 470 14.96 34.50 -24.25
N LYS A 471 13.88 35.01 -24.84
CA LYS A 471 12.59 35.11 -24.16
C LYS A 471 11.88 33.76 -24.26
N ALA A 472 12.09 32.89 -23.27
CA ALA A 472 11.41 31.61 -23.18
C ALA A 472 10.84 31.35 -21.78
N SER A 473 9.74 30.60 -21.73
CA SER A 473 9.15 30.11 -20.50
C SER A 473 8.91 28.60 -20.54
N LEU A 474 9.07 27.97 -19.39
CA LEU A 474 8.92 26.55 -19.18
C LEU A 474 7.73 26.32 -18.25
N TYR A 475 6.64 25.80 -18.78
CA TYR A 475 5.54 25.29 -17.99
C TYR A 475 5.87 23.88 -17.52
N VAL A 476 5.76 23.64 -16.21
CA VAL A 476 5.98 22.33 -15.60
C VAL A 476 4.77 22.02 -14.73
N GLU A 477 4.31 20.77 -14.80
CA GLU A 477 3.23 20.29 -13.95
C GLU A 477 3.53 20.39 -12.43
N LYS A 478 2.60 19.95 -11.59
CA LYS A 478 2.84 19.84 -10.15
C LYS A 478 3.81 18.69 -9.87
N PRO A 479 4.66 18.77 -8.83
CA PRO A 479 5.51 17.65 -8.42
C PRO A 479 4.71 16.36 -8.24
N GLN A 480 5.15 15.28 -8.86
CA GLN A 480 4.53 13.95 -8.78
C GLN A 480 5.55 12.91 -8.33
N LYS A 481 5.05 11.80 -7.76
CA LYS A 481 5.89 10.70 -7.28
C LYS A 481 6.39 9.80 -8.42
N ASP A 482 5.62 9.70 -9.51
CA ASP A 482 5.97 8.87 -10.66
C ASP A 482 7.25 9.39 -11.36
N ILE A 483 8.20 8.49 -11.59
CA ILE A 483 9.50 8.76 -12.24
C ILE A 483 9.46 8.58 -13.76
N HIS A 484 8.43 7.91 -14.28
CA HIS A 484 8.27 7.60 -15.71
C HIS A 484 7.23 8.50 -16.41
N SER A 485 6.65 9.45 -15.68
CA SER A 485 5.76 10.47 -16.25
C SER A 485 6.30 11.86 -15.94
N PHE A 486 6.31 12.72 -16.95
CA PHE A 486 6.61 14.14 -16.85
C PHE A 486 5.89 14.87 -17.96
N ILE A 487 5.14 15.90 -17.60
CA ILE A 487 4.46 16.78 -18.54
C ILE A 487 4.98 18.19 -18.36
N GLY A 488 5.62 18.71 -19.41
CA GLY A 488 6.02 20.11 -19.50
C GLY A 488 5.82 20.68 -20.88
N THR A 489 5.89 22.00 -20.99
CA THR A 489 5.82 22.72 -22.26
C THR A 489 6.86 23.82 -22.26
N PHE A 490 7.73 23.80 -23.26
CA PHE A 490 8.66 24.87 -23.52
C PHE A 490 8.04 25.84 -24.53
N THR A 491 8.03 27.12 -24.21
CA THR A 491 7.49 28.17 -25.08
C THR A 491 8.55 29.22 -25.32
N ARG A 492 8.87 29.48 -26.59
CA ARG A 492 9.81 30.53 -27.00
C ARG A 492 9.06 31.67 -27.66
N TYR A 493 9.31 32.90 -27.22
CA TYR A 493 8.62 34.11 -27.65
C TYR A 493 9.43 34.99 -28.63
N ASP A 494 10.66 34.60 -28.97
CA ASP A 494 11.48 35.36 -29.92
C ASP A 494 11.05 35.11 -31.36
N GLY A 495 10.32 36.06 -31.95
CA GLY A 495 9.83 36.00 -33.33
C GLY A 495 8.48 35.28 -33.44
N TYR A 496 8.51 33.98 -33.73
CA TYR A 496 7.32 33.11 -33.76
C TYR A 496 7.23 32.30 -32.48
N SER A 497 6.05 32.30 -31.84
CA SER A 497 5.76 31.48 -30.67
C SER A 497 5.91 30.01 -31.01
N SER A 498 7.06 29.43 -30.67
CA SER A 498 7.34 28.01 -30.87
C SER A 498 7.08 27.30 -29.54
N GLU A 499 6.11 26.38 -29.55
CA GLU A 499 5.78 25.55 -28.41
C GLU A 499 6.27 24.12 -28.64
N GLU A 500 7.06 23.60 -27.72
CA GLU A 500 7.58 22.24 -27.75
C GLU A 500 7.10 21.50 -26.50
N SER A 501 6.49 20.32 -26.68
CA SER A 501 6.11 19.46 -25.56
C SER A 501 7.35 18.79 -24.97
N LEU A 502 7.38 18.71 -23.65
CA LEU A 502 8.47 18.07 -22.92
C LEU A 502 7.96 16.82 -22.21
N GLY A 503 8.67 15.73 -22.44
CA GLY A 503 8.46 14.46 -21.76
C GLY A 503 9.59 14.13 -20.80
N VAL A 504 9.56 12.92 -20.24
CA VAL A 504 10.60 12.40 -19.34
C VAL A 504 11.97 12.41 -20.02
N ASP A 505 12.02 12.20 -21.33
CA ASP A 505 13.26 12.18 -22.11
C ASP A 505 13.99 13.52 -22.11
N ASN A 506 13.31 14.62 -21.78
CA ASN A 506 13.92 15.94 -21.68
C ASN A 506 14.38 16.31 -20.25
N THR A 507 14.45 15.33 -19.34
CA THR A 507 14.65 15.60 -17.92
C THR A 507 15.76 14.79 -17.28
N LEU A 508 16.32 15.35 -16.20
CA LEU A 508 17.33 14.74 -15.36
C LEU A 508 16.84 14.74 -13.92
N TRP A 509 16.58 13.56 -13.35
CA TRP A 509 16.12 13.44 -11.98
C TRP A 509 17.26 13.58 -10.98
N ALA A 510 16.95 14.14 -9.81
CA ALA A 510 17.89 14.23 -8.71
C ALA A 510 18.51 12.86 -8.41
N ASN A 511 19.80 12.84 -8.07
CA ASN A 511 20.60 11.65 -7.76
C ASN A 511 20.89 10.70 -8.95
N THR A 512 20.40 10.97 -10.17
CA THR A 512 20.87 10.28 -11.38
C THR A 512 22.30 10.70 -11.72
N ALA A 513 23.08 9.82 -12.35
CA ALA A 513 24.46 10.13 -12.73
C ALA A 513 24.56 10.42 -14.24
N VAL A 514 25.16 11.56 -14.60
CA VAL A 514 25.43 11.90 -16.00
C VAL A 514 26.59 11.04 -16.51
N ALA A 515 26.36 10.30 -17.59
CA ALA A 515 27.28 9.29 -18.11
C ALA A 515 28.19 9.79 -19.21
N SER A 516 27.68 10.70 -20.04
CA SER A 516 28.35 11.21 -21.23
C SER A 516 28.08 12.69 -21.40
N GLY A 517 29.14 13.42 -21.76
CA GLY A 517 29.08 14.86 -21.96
C GLY A 517 28.88 15.67 -20.68
N SER A 518 28.68 16.97 -20.86
CA SER A 518 28.18 17.87 -19.83
C SER A 518 26.76 18.28 -20.17
N ALA A 519 25.90 18.34 -19.16
CA ALA A 519 24.49 18.63 -19.28
C ALA A 519 24.18 19.97 -18.62
N LEU A 520 23.67 20.92 -19.40
CA LEU A 520 23.12 22.17 -18.91
C LEU A 520 21.61 22.02 -18.74
N GLY A 521 21.15 22.13 -17.49
CA GLY A 521 19.73 22.04 -17.16
C GLY A 521 19.25 23.22 -16.34
N ILE A 522 17.94 23.48 -16.41
CA ILE A 522 17.25 24.41 -15.53
C ILE A 522 16.59 23.64 -14.38
N VAL A 523 16.79 24.13 -13.15
CA VAL A 523 16.22 23.50 -11.95
C VAL A 523 14.71 23.72 -11.91
N VAL A 524 13.94 22.63 -11.94
CA VAL A 524 12.47 22.66 -11.89
C VAL A 524 11.92 22.35 -10.49
N TYR A 525 12.45 21.31 -9.84
CA TYR A 525 12.05 20.92 -8.48
C TYR A 525 13.26 20.81 -7.57
N THR A 526 13.10 21.19 -6.30
CA THR A 526 14.18 21.24 -5.31
C THR A 526 13.76 20.60 -4.00
N GLY A 527 14.73 20.00 -3.28
CA GLY A 527 14.52 19.42 -1.96
C GLY A 527 13.34 18.44 -1.90
N GLN A 528 12.36 18.73 -1.04
CA GLN A 528 11.19 17.88 -0.78
C GLN A 528 10.26 17.66 -1.99
N GLU A 529 10.37 18.50 -3.03
CA GLU A 529 9.58 18.37 -4.25
C GLU A 529 10.28 17.55 -5.33
N THR A 530 11.53 17.13 -5.12
CA THR A 530 12.22 16.25 -6.09
C THR A 530 11.61 14.85 -6.08
N ARG A 531 11.52 14.23 -7.25
CA ARG A 531 10.99 12.86 -7.39
C ARG A 531 11.73 11.85 -6.54
N SER A 532 13.06 11.99 -6.44
CA SER A 532 13.89 11.14 -5.58
C SER A 532 13.43 11.23 -4.12
N LEU A 533 13.28 12.44 -3.56
CA LEU A 533 12.89 12.61 -2.17
C LEU A 533 11.41 12.31 -1.91
N MET A 534 10.52 12.54 -2.88
CA MET A 534 9.10 12.13 -2.80
C MET A 534 8.92 10.60 -2.77
N ASN A 535 9.88 9.85 -3.32
CA ASN A 535 9.90 8.38 -3.25
C ASN A 535 10.55 7.85 -1.96
N HIS A 536 11.30 8.68 -1.24
CA HIS A 536 11.86 8.30 0.05
C HIS A 536 10.81 8.34 1.17
N SER A 537 10.86 7.33 2.04
CA SER A 537 10.06 7.34 3.27
C SER A 537 10.69 8.22 4.33
N ALA A 538 9.86 8.87 5.15
CA ALA A 538 10.34 9.64 6.28
C ALA A 538 11.19 8.75 7.21
N PRO A 539 12.32 9.25 7.73
CA PRO A 539 13.21 8.45 8.56
C PRO A 539 12.51 8.06 9.88
N ARG A 540 12.23 6.76 10.05
CA ARG A 540 11.57 6.21 11.25
C ARG A 540 12.49 5.30 12.05
N SER A 541 12.17 5.10 13.34
CA SER A 541 12.81 4.01 14.09
C SER A 541 12.22 2.71 13.62
N LYS A 542 13.09 1.81 13.15
CA LYS A 542 12.71 0.45 12.81
C LYS A 542 12.89 -0.39 14.06
N VAL A 543 11.91 -1.24 14.35
CA VAL A 543 11.93 -2.22 15.44
C VAL A 543 11.77 -3.59 14.78
N GLY A 544 12.51 -4.60 15.24
CA GLY A 544 12.40 -5.95 14.70
C GLY A 544 11.07 -6.60 15.09
N LEU A 545 10.59 -7.56 14.29
CA LEU A 545 9.40 -8.35 14.65
C LEU A 545 9.64 -9.16 15.93
N LEU A 546 10.81 -9.79 16.04
CA LEU A 546 11.22 -10.50 17.26
C LEU A 546 11.20 -9.59 18.50
N ASP A 547 11.63 -8.33 18.38
CA ASP A 547 11.59 -7.39 19.50
C ASP A 547 10.14 -7.09 19.93
N GLN A 548 9.20 -7.10 18.98
CA GLN A 548 7.78 -6.93 19.26
C GLN A 548 7.18 -8.17 19.91
N GLU A 549 7.51 -9.37 19.43
CA GLU A 549 7.09 -10.64 20.03
C GLU A 549 7.63 -10.77 21.46
N ILE A 550 8.91 -10.50 21.69
CA ILE A 550 9.50 -10.49 23.04
C ILE A 550 8.75 -9.49 23.93
N ASN A 551 8.42 -8.31 23.40
CA ASN A 551 7.65 -7.31 24.14
C ASN A 551 6.21 -7.76 24.45
N GLN A 552 5.58 -8.58 23.62
CA GLN A 552 4.27 -9.17 23.88
C GLN A 552 4.37 -10.30 24.91
N LEU A 553 5.31 -11.24 24.73
CA LEU A 553 5.54 -12.34 25.66
C LEU A 553 5.88 -11.85 27.07
N THR A 554 6.68 -10.80 27.18
CA THR A 554 7.04 -10.25 28.49
C THR A 554 5.86 -9.57 29.18
N LYS A 555 4.87 -9.08 28.42
CA LYS A 555 3.63 -8.53 28.99
C LYS A 555 2.66 -9.61 29.45
N SER A 556 2.66 -10.78 28.81
CA SER A 556 1.79 -11.91 29.22
C SER A 556 2.38 -12.72 30.38
N ALA A 557 3.70 -12.67 30.56
CA ALA A 557 4.41 -13.42 31.60
C ALA A 557 4.44 -12.72 32.97
N LEU A 558 4.15 -11.41 33.01
CA LEU A 558 4.09 -10.56 34.21
C LEU A 558 2.64 -10.19 34.48
#